data_AF-A0A1Q3G364-F1
#
_entry.id   AF-A0A1Q3G364-F1
#
_cell.length_a   1.000
_cell.length_b   1.000
_cell.length_c   1.000
_cell.angle_alpha   90.00
_cell.angle_beta   90.00
_cell.angle_gamma   90.00
#
_symmetry.space_group_name_H-M   'P 1'
#
loop_
_entity.id
_entity.type
_entity.pdbx_description
1 polymer ?
#
loop_
_entity_poly.entity_id
_entity_poly.type
_entity_poly.pdbx_seq_one_letter_code
_entity_poly.pdbx_strand_id
1 'polypeptide(L)' 'MTVHSLTTRRLVLRLYRNLQRYGSLLQLSDQDYFRRRIRTEFIQNRDLSDPKEIEFAYKRGQTLLDRARVI' A
#
# COMPACT_ATOMS: atom_id res chain seq x y z
N MET A 1 -16.84 14.49 17.14
CA MET A 1 -16.14 14.73 15.85
C MET A 1 -15.81 13.38 15.24
N THR A 2 -16.54 12.96 14.21
CA THR A 2 -16.26 11.71 13.49
C THR A 2 -15.15 11.97 12.48
N VAL A 3 -13.98 11.36 12.68
CA VAL A 3 -12.87 11.44 11.71
C VAL A 3 -13.24 10.51 10.55
N HIS A 4 -13.79 11.06 9.47
CA HIS A 4 -13.97 10.32 8.24
C HIS A 4 -12.60 10.17 7.56
N SER A 5 -12.17 8.93 7.30
CA SER A 5 -10.97 8.68 6.51
C SER A 5 -11.20 9.17 5.07
N LEU A 6 -10.28 9.99 4.55
CA LEU A 6 -10.27 10.39 3.13
C LEU A 6 -9.81 9.24 2.23
N THR A 7 -9.21 8.19 2.82
CA THR A 7 -8.73 7.01 2.12
C THR A 7 -9.91 6.13 1.70
N THR A 8 -10.32 6.27 0.45
CA THR A 8 -11.37 5.43 -0.13
C THR A 8 -10.83 4.06 -0.57
N ARG A 9 -11.70 3.05 -0.63
CA ARG A 9 -11.38 1.72 -1.17
C ARG A 9 -10.71 1.79 -2.56
N ARG A 10 -11.13 2.74 -3.41
CA ARG A 10 -10.54 2.95 -4.74
C ARG A 10 -9.07 3.35 -4.66
N LEU A 11 -8.72 4.24 -3.72
CA LEU A 11 -7.34 4.67 -3.48
C LEU A 11 -6.48 3.52 -2.95
N VAL A 12 -6.99 2.74 -2.00
CA VAL A 12 -6.31 1.54 -1.47
C VAL A 12 -6.00 0.53 -2.58
N LEU A 13 -6.99 0.23 -3.44
CA LEU A 13 -6.79 -0.69 -4.57
C LEU A 13 -5.81 -0.14 -5.62
N ARG A 14 -5.78 1.19 -5.82
CA ARG A 14 -4.79 1.83 -6.70
C ARG A 14 -3.39 1.69 -6.12
N LEU A 15 -3.22 1.96 -4.83
CA LEU A 15 -1.95 1.79 -4.12
C LEU A 15 -1.45 0.34 -4.25
N TYR A 16 -2.30 -0.65 -4.01
CA TYR A 16 -1.95 -2.07 -4.19
C TYR A 16 -1.37 -2.36 -5.58
N ARG A 17 -2.07 -1.93 -6.64
CA ARG A 17 -1.61 -2.14 -8.03
C ARG A 17 -0.29 -1.43 -8.31
N ASN A 18 -0.11 -0.22 -7.81
CA ASN A 18 1.13 0.54 -7.98
C ASN A 18 2.31 -0.15 -7.27
N LEU A 19 2.11 -0.66 -6.05
CA LEU A 19 3.13 -1.44 -5.33
C LEU A 19 3.50 -2.73 -6.07
N GLN A 20 2.51 -3.46 -6.62
CA GLN A 20 2.79 -4.68 -7.40
C GLN A 20 3.56 -4.38 -8.70
N ARG A 21 3.25 -3.25 -9.35
CA ARG A 21 3.98 -2.77 -10.53
C ARG A 21 5.41 -2.35 -10.18
N TYR A 22 5.59 -1.61 -9.10
CA TYR A 22 6.90 -1.25 -8.59
C TYR A 22 7.73 -2.51 -8.28
N GLY A 23 7.13 -3.50 -7.62
CA GLY A 23 7.78 -4.78 -7.33
C GLY A 23 8.33 -5.51 -8.56
N SER A 24 7.65 -5.45 -9.72
CA SER A 24 8.19 -6.01 -10.98
C SER A 24 9.38 -5.25 -11.57
N LEU A 25 9.57 -3.99 -11.17
CA LEU A 25 10.62 -3.13 -11.71
C LEU A 25 11.88 -3.14 -10.83
N LEU A 26 11.85 -3.84 -9.69
CA LEU A 26 13.00 -3.97 -8.81
C LEU A 26 14.14 -4.72 -9.53
N GLN A 27 15.32 -4.11 -9.57
CA GLN A 27 16.51 -4.71 -10.17
C GLN A 27 17.44 -5.36 -9.14
N LEU A 28 17.50 -4.78 -7.94
CA LEU A 28 18.47 -5.15 -6.89
C LEU A 28 17.83 -5.91 -5.74
N SER A 29 16.55 -6.23 -5.82
CA SER A 29 15.80 -6.89 -4.75
C SER A 29 14.95 -8.01 -5.33
N ASP A 30 14.71 -9.03 -4.53
CA ASP A 30 13.86 -10.15 -4.90
C ASP A 30 12.41 -9.66 -5.13
N GLN A 31 12.01 -9.69 -6.40
CA GLN A 31 10.70 -9.23 -6.85
C GLN A 31 9.56 -10.07 -6.27
N ASP A 32 9.77 -11.39 -6.19
CA ASP A 32 8.76 -12.33 -5.72
C ASP A 32 8.57 -12.17 -4.22
N TYR A 33 9.66 -12.04 -3.47
CA TYR A 33 9.61 -11.74 -2.05
C TYR A 33 8.87 -10.43 -1.80
N PHE A 34 9.23 -9.35 -2.51
CA PHE A 34 8.56 -8.06 -2.35
C PHE A 34 7.06 -8.15 -2.61
N ARG A 35 6.66 -8.72 -3.76
CA ARG A 35 5.26 -8.85 -4.15
C ARG A 35 4.47 -9.74 -3.20
N ARG A 36 5.06 -10.83 -2.70
CA ARG A 36 4.46 -11.69 -1.66
C ARG A 36 4.29 -10.91 -0.36
N ARG A 37 5.30 -10.14 0.06
CA ARG A 37 5.22 -9.32 1.27
C ARG A 37 4.10 -8.29 1.20
N ILE A 38 3.99 -7.56 0.09
CA ILE A 38 2.89 -6.61 -0.14
C ILE A 38 1.53 -7.33 -0.08
N ARG A 39 1.39 -8.48 -0.75
CA ARG A 39 0.14 -9.24 -0.71
C ARG A 39 -0.22 -9.66 0.71
N THR A 40 0.73 -10.22 1.47
CA THR A 40 0.52 -10.64 2.87
C THR A 40 0.06 -9.48 3.72
N GLU A 41 0.67 -8.31 3.58
CA GLU A 41 0.35 -7.12 4.37
C GLU A 41 -1.08 -6.61 4.09
N PHE A 42 -1.53 -6.62 2.83
CA PHE A 42 -2.92 -6.28 2.49
C PHE A 42 -3.92 -7.33 2.98
N ILE A 43 -3.56 -8.61 2.99
CA ILE A 43 -4.43 -9.68 3.52
C ILE A 43 -4.57 -9.54 5.05
N GLN A 44 -3.46 -9.30 5.76
CA GLN A 44 -3.46 -9.13 7.22
C GLN A 44 -4.28 -7.92 7.66
N ASN A 45 -4.35 -6.87 6.84
CA ASN A 45 -5.12 -5.66 7.11
C ASN A 45 -6.48 -5.62 6.38
N ARG A 46 -6.96 -6.74 5.82
CA ARG A 46 -8.21 -6.76 5.04
C ARG A 46 -9.42 -6.28 5.84
N ASP A 47 -9.44 -6.64 7.12
CA ASP A 47 -10.56 -6.38 8.02
C ASP A 47 -10.28 -5.15 8.92
N LEU A 48 -9.25 -4.36 8.57
CA LEU A 48 -8.91 -3.11 9.27
C LEU A 48 -10.01 -2.07 9.07
N SER A 49 -10.57 -1.60 10.19
CA SER A 49 -11.74 -0.70 10.19
C SER A 49 -11.48 0.65 10.84
N ASP A 50 -10.41 0.81 11.63
CA ASP A 50 -10.04 2.10 12.23
C ASP A 50 -9.61 3.09 11.13
N PRO A 51 -10.33 4.21 10.93
CA PRO A 51 -9.98 5.25 9.96
C PRO A 51 -8.54 5.76 10.07
N LYS A 52 -7.99 5.85 11.29
CA LYS A 52 -6.63 6.35 11.52
C LYS A 52 -5.58 5.34 11.10
N GLU A 53 -5.80 4.06 11.39
CA GLU A 53 -4.88 3.00 10.98
C GLU A 53 -4.91 2.78 9.48
N ILE A 54 -6.09 2.86 8.86
CA ILE A 54 -6.23 2.82 7.39
C ILE A 54 -5.41 3.96 6.75
N GLU A 55 -5.57 5.18 7.27
CA GLU A 55 -4.85 6.36 6.77
C GLU A 55 -3.34 6.22 6.95
N PHE A 56 -2.90 5.71 8.10
CA PHE A 56 -1.48 5.46 8.39
C PHE A 56 -0.88 4.43 7.43
N ALA A 57 -1.55 3.28 7.26
CA ALA A 57 -1.09 2.23 6.36
C ALA A 57 -1.05 2.71 4.90
N TYR A 58 -2.07 3.47 4.47
CA TYR A 58 -2.14 4.05 3.14
C TYR A 58 -1.01 5.05 2.88
N LYS A 59 -0.76 5.97 3.82
CA LYS A 59 0.37 6.93 3.74
C LYS A 59 1.72 6.23 3.70
N ARG A 60 1.93 5.21 4.53
CA ARG A 60 3.17 4.42 4.54
C ARG A 60 3.45 3.79 3.18
N GLY A 61 2.44 3.21 2.53
CA GLY A 61 2.58 2.67 1.18
C GLY A 61 2.83 3.74 0.11
N GLN A 62 2.18 4.89 0.19
CA GLN A 62 2.45 6.02 -0.72
C GLN A 62 3.88 6.54 -0.56
N THR A 63 4.35 6.76 0.66
CA THR A 63 5.72 7.24 0.91
C THR A 63 6.78 6.31 0.31
N LEU A 64 6.54 4.99 0.29
CA LEU A 64 7.43 4.05 -0.38
C LEU A 64 7.51 4.33 -1.89
N LEU A 65 6.35 4.52 -2.54
CA LEU A 65 6.28 4.82 -3.97
C LEU A 65 6.84 6.20 -4.33
N ASP A 66 6.57 7.22 -3.50
CA ASP A 66 7.11 8.59 -3.68
C ASP A 66 8.64 8.57 -3.65
N ARG A 67 9.23 7.89 -2.64
CA ARG A 67 10.69 7.74 -2.52
C ARG A 67 11.29 6.97 -3.68
N ALA A 68 10.54 6.01 -4.22
CA ALA A 68 10.90 5.27 -5.42
C ALA A 68 10.62 6.03 -6.74
N ARG A 69 10.05 7.26 -6.67
CA ARG A 69 9.66 8.09 -7.83
C ARG A 69 8.70 7.39 -8.79
N VAL A 70 7.81 6.54 -8.27
CA VAL A 70 6.82 5.78 -9.05
C VAL A 70 5.53 6.57 -9.25
N ILE A 71 5.21 7.47 -8.32
CA ILE A 71 4.06 8.37 -8.34
C ILE A 71 4.49 9.79 -8.02
#